data_AF-A0A3P7JVS0-F1
#
_entry.id   AF-A0A3P7JVS0-F1
#
_cell.length_a   1.000
_cell.length_b   1.000
_cell.length_c   1.000
_cell.angle_alpha   90.00
_cell.angle_beta   90.00
_cell.angle_gamma   90.00
#
_symmetry.space_group_name_H-M   'P 1'
#
loop_
_entity.id
_entity.type
_entity.pdbx_description
1 polymer ?
#
loop_
_entity_poly.entity_id
_entity_poly.type
_entity_poly.pdbx_seq_one_letter_code
_entity_poly.pdbx_strand_id
1 'polypeptide(L)'
;MFELYRRLKWVYQKFQLSTWVPFVALVSYTIFGAFLFKSFEMENDQQARERYRNKTTYAMDQVLERMLEVRCHDPALRDSDKEYQVLERMLEVRCHDPALRDSDKEYQRSLPTVRKGELAEEILRLFFFQLKHAKEALVWFLEQLNLTEVINERTEDTPWTWLGSMFYAGQLYTTIGYGYPTTSTTAGRVASIFYILFGIPIFLIILKDIGRLMSRGLRKLYKRLRGSREKIVQSRT
;
A
#
# COMPACT_ATOMS: atom_id res chain seq x y z
N MET A 1 -27.34 3.89 25.10
CA MET A 1 -26.21 4.80 24.79
C MET A 1 -25.93 5.81 25.92
N PHE A 2 -26.96 6.51 26.45
CA PHE A 2 -26.79 7.54 27.50
C PHE A 2 -26.30 7.01 28.87
N GLU A 3 -26.69 5.80 29.33
CA GLU A 3 -26.11 5.22 30.56
C GLU A 3 -24.61 4.95 30.43
N LEU A 4 -24.18 4.43 29.28
CA LEU A 4 -22.78 4.07 29.05
C LEU A 4 -21.90 5.32 29.09
N TYR A 5 -22.32 6.41 28.45
CA TYR A 5 -21.65 7.70 28.51
C TYR A 5 -21.58 8.25 29.95
N ARG A 6 -22.68 8.15 30.71
CA ARG A 6 -22.69 8.58 32.13
C ARG A 6 -21.75 7.76 32.99
N ARG A 7 -21.71 6.43 32.81
CA ARG A 7 -20.79 5.56 33.54
C ARG A 7 -19.33 5.82 33.16
N LEU A 8 -19.01 5.98 31.88
CA LEU A 8 -17.68 6.40 31.42
C LEU A 8 -17.26 7.74 32.01
N LYS A 9 -18.14 8.74 31.99
CA LYS A 9 -17.89 10.06 32.58
C LYS A 9 -17.70 9.99 34.10
N TRP A 10 -18.49 9.16 34.78
CA TRP A 10 -18.37 8.94 36.22
C TRP A 10 -17.08 8.23 36.58
N VAL A 11 -16.68 7.17 35.86
CA VAL A 11 -15.38 6.51 36.02
C VAL A 11 -14.23 7.49 35.78
N TYR A 12 -14.34 8.31 34.74
CA TYR A 12 -13.38 9.36 34.41
C TYR A 12 -13.26 10.43 35.51
N GLN A 13 -14.37 10.89 36.09
CA GLN A 13 -14.36 11.88 37.17
C GLN A 13 -13.95 11.29 38.53
N LYS A 14 -14.30 10.03 38.80
CA LYS A 14 -14.04 9.36 40.09
C LYS A 14 -12.57 9.09 40.32
N PHE A 15 -11.78 8.93 39.26
CA PHE A 15 -10.39 8.54 39.37
C PHE A 15 -9.40 9.70 39.61
N GLN A 16 -9.81 10.98 39.65
CA GLN A 16 -8.90 12.15 39.87
C GLN A 16 -7.57 12.10 39.08
N LEU A 17 -7.54 11.38 37.96
CA LEU A 17 -6.29 10.85 37.45
C LEU A 17 -5.74 11.78 36.38
N SER A 18 -4.54 12.29 36.67
CA SER A 18 -3.54 12.93 35.82
C SER A 18 -3.92 13.20 34.36
N THR A 19 -3.66 14.43 33.89
CA THR A 19 -3.84 14.92 32.50
C THR A 19 -3.41 13.93 31.39
N TRP A 20 -2.50 12.99 31.69
CA TRP A 20 -1.95 12.00 30.77
C TRP A 20 -2.82 10.76 30.52
N VAL A 21 -3.70 10.40 31.46
CA VAL A 21 -4.53 9.18 31.38
C VAL A 21 -5.44 9.12 30.14
N PRO A 22 -6.16 10.19 29.74
CA PRO A 22 -6.96 10.16 28.50
C PRO A 22 -6.09 9.94 27.25
N PHE A 23 -4.87 10.46 27.22
CA PHE A 23 -3.96 10.24 26.09
C PHE A 23 -3.48 8.80 26.02
N VAL A 24 -3.09 8.22 27.16
CA VAL A 24 -2.67 6.81 27.23
C VAL A 24 -3.83 5.89 26.85
N ALA A 25 -5.04 6.16 27.34
CA ALA A 25 -6.24 5.41 26.97
C ALA A 25 -6.50 5.47 25.46
N LEU A 26 -6.41 6.66 24.84
CA LEU A 26 -6.59 6.81 23.40
C LEU A 26 -5.52 6.06 22.60
N VAL A 27 -4.24 6.22 22.97
CA VAL A 27 -3.14 5.53 22.29
C VAL A 27 -3.30 4.01 22.41
N SER A 28 -3.63 3.50 23.59
CA SER A 28 -3.89 2.06 23.78
C SER A 28 -5.09 1.57 22.97
N TYR A 29 -6.14 2.38 22.86
CA TYR A 29 -7.32 2.08 22.04
C TYR A 29 -6.96 2.00 20.55
N THR A 30 -6.17 2.95 20.05
CA THR A 30 -5.70 2.97 18.67
C THR A 30 -4.76 1.80 18.35
N ILE A 31 -3.87 1.43 19.29
CA ILE A 31 -2.99 0.26 19.12
C ILE A 31 -3.83 -1.04 19.08
N PHE A 32 -4.82 -1.17 19.96
CA PHE A 32 -5.74 -2.32 19.96
C PHE A 32 -6.53 -2.40 18.65
N GLY A 33 -7.10 -1.28 18.18
CA GLY A 33 -7.78 -1.22 16.90
C GLY A 33 -6.85 -1.57 15.73
N ALA A 34 -5.62 -1.04 15.73
CA ALA A 34 -4.63 -1.34 14.70
C ALA A 34 -4.30 -2.83 14.63
N PHE A 35 -4.09 -3.48 15.78
CA PHE A 35 -3.87 -4.92 15.85
C PHE A 35 -5.07 -5.70 15.31
N LEU A 36 -6.29 -5.32 15.71
CA LEU A 36 -7.52 -5.96 15.28
C LEU A 36 -7.72 -5.88 13.76
N PHE A 37 -7.66 -4.68 13.17
CA PHE A 37 -7.88 -4.49 11.73
C PHE A 37 -6.75 -5.11 10.91
N LYS A 38 -5.51 -5.00 11.37
CA LYS A 38 -4.37 -5.68 10.76
C LYS A 38 -4.59 -7.19 10.73
N SER A 39 -5.05 -7.80 11.81
CA SER A 39 -5.27 -9.25 11.87
C SER A 39 -6.34 -9.75 10.88
N PHE A 40 -7.38 -8.95 10.62
CA PHE A 40 -8.46 -9.35 9.73
C PHE A 40 -8.23 -9.00 8.26
N GLU A 41 -7.53 -7.90 7.97
CA GLU A 41 -7.40 -7.39 6.60
C GLU A 41 -6.04 -7.69 5.96
N MET A 42 -4.98 -7.89 6.74
CA MET A 42 -3.61 -8.03 6.19
C MET A 42 -3.52 -9.18 5.18
N GLU A 43 -3.96 -10.38 5.56
CA GLU A 43 -3.84 -11.56 4.70
C GLU A 43 -4.70 -11.45 3.44
N ASN A 44 -5.93 -10.93 3.56
CA ASN A 44 -6.83 -10.75 2.42
C ASN A 44 -6.32 -9.68 1.44
N ASP A 45 -5.76 -8.56 1.94
CA ASP A 45 -5.20 -7.50 1.11
C ASP A 45 -3.91 -7.95 0.41
N GLN A 46 -3.04 -8.69 1.10
CA GLN A 46 -1.85 -9.28 0.50
C GLN A 46 -2.20 -10.23 -0.65
N GLN A 47 -3.11 -11.18 -0.42
CA GLN A 47 -3.55 -12.12 -1.45
C GLN A 47 -4.22 -11.41 -2.64
N ALA A 48 -5.00 -10.36 -2.38
CA ALA A 48 -5.60 -9.57 -3.45
C ALA A 48 -4.53 -8.90 -4.32
N ARG A 49 -3.54 -8.24 -3.70
CA ARG A 49 -2.44 -7.55 -4.39
C ARG A 49 -1.55 -8.51 -5.15
N GLU A 50 -1.23 -9.67 -4.59
CA GLU A 50 -0.48 -10.73 -5.29
C GLU A 50 -1.24 -11.24 -6.52
N ARG A 51 -2.56 -11.45 -6.38
CA ARG A 51 -3.41 -11.84 -7.51
C ARG A 51 -3.43 -10.77 -8.59
N TYR A 52 -3.53 -9.50 -8.22
CA TYR A 52 -3.46 -8.38 -9.17
C TYR A 52 -2.08 -8.33 -9.85
N ARG A 53 -0.99 -8.41 -9.09
CA ARG A 53 0.38 -8.44 -9.61
C ARG A 53 0.58 -9.57 -10.62
N ASN A 54 0.17 -10.79 -10.28
CA ASN A 54 0.29 -11.95 -11.14
C ASN A 54 -0.54 -11.81 -12.43
N LYS A 55 -1.77 -11.30 -12.33
CA LYS A 55 -2.62 -11.02 -13.51
C LYS A 55 -2.02 -9.94 -14.40
N THR A 56 -1.48 -8.87 -13.82
CA THR A 56 -0.86 -7.79 -14.57
C THR A 56 0.40 -8.27 -15.29
N THR A 57 1.29 -9.00 -14.61
CA THR A 57 2.49 -9.58 -15.24
C THR A 57 2.11 -10.52 -16.38
N TYR A 58 1.13 -11.41 -16.15
CA TYR A 58 0.64 -12.32 -17.19
C TYR A 58 0.09 -11.57 -18.41
N ALA A 59 -0.73 -10.53 -18.19
CA ALA A 59 -1.29 -9.74 -19.28
C ALA A 59 -0.20 -8.99 -20.07
N MET A 60 0.83 -8.44 -19.39
CA MET A 60 1.96 -7.78 -20.04
C MET A 60 2.77 -8.74 -20.89
N ASP A 61 3.08 -9.93 -20.36
CA ASP A 61 3.82 -10.96 -21.09
C ASP A 61 3.02 -11.43 -22.32
N GLN A 62 1.71 -11.65 -22.17
CA GLN A 62 0.84 -12.03 -23.28
C GLN A 62 0.81 -10.97 -24.40
N VAL A 63 0.75 -9.68 -24.05
CA VAL A 63 0.78 -8.59 -25.05
C VAL A 63 2.15 -8.53 -25.73
N LEU A 64 3.22 -8.68 -24.96
CA LEU A 64 4.59 -8.67 -25.47
C LEU A 64 4.80 -9.80 -26.49
N GLU A 65 4.36 -11.03 -26.17
CA GLU A 65 4.43 -12.17 -27.09
C GLU A 65 3.66 -11.91 -28.40
N ARG A 66 2.43 -11.36 -28.32
CA ARG A 66 1.65 -11.03 -29.52
C ARG A 66 2.26 -9.92 -30.37
N MET A 67 2.87 -8.90 -29.75
CA MET A 67 3.58 -7.86 -30.49
C MET A 67 4.79 -8.41 -31.24
N LEU A 68 5.52 -9.34 -30.63
CA LEU A 68 6.65 -10.01 -31.28
C LEU A 68 6.19 -10.89 -32.44
N GLU A 69 5.11 -11.65 -32.28
CA GLU A 69 4.52 -12.49 -33.33
C GLU A 69 4.15 -11.68 -34.58
N VAL A 70 3.52 -10.50 -34.40
CA VAL A 70 3.17 -9.60 -35.52
C VAL A 70 4.40 -9.04 -36.21
N ARG A 71 5.47 -8.74 -35.47
CA ARG A 71 6.73 -8.20 -36.03
C ARG A 71 7.55 -9.27 -36.77
N CYS A 72 7.41 -10.54 -36.42
CA CYS A 72 8.00 -11.67 -37.16
C CYS A 72 7.43 -11.83 -38.60
N HIS A 73 6.38 -11.10 -38.98
CA HIS A 73 5.81 -11.22 -40.32
C HIS A 73 6.59 -10.43 -41.41
N ASP A 74 7.61 -9.65 -41.05
CA ASP A 74 8.41 -8.85 -41.99
C ASP A 74 9.21 -9.76 -42.96
N PRO A 75 9.00 -9.66 -44.30
CA PRO A 75 9.61 -10.57 -45.27
C PRO A 75 11.14 -10.52 -45.33
N ALA A 76 11.80 -9.51 -44.74
CA ALA A 76 13.26 -9.41 -44.69
C ALA A 76 13.96 -10.43 -43.77
N LEU A 77 13.23 -11.08 -42.85
CA LEU A 77 13.78 -12.03 -41.87
C LEU A 77 13.48 -13.52 -42.16
N ARG A 78 12.69 -13.80 -43.21
CA ARG A 78 12.12 -15.12 -43.51
C ARG A 78 13.14 -16.19 -43.96
N ASP A 79 14.33 -15.76 -44.41
CA ASP A 79 15.37 -16.70 -44.87
C ASP A 79 16.16 -17.33 -43.71
N SER A 80 16.17 -16.69 -42.53
CA SER A 80 16.72 -17.26 -41.29
C SER A 80 15.74 -18.20 -40.56
N ASP A 81 14.44 -18.14 -40.85
CA ASP A 81 13.38 -18.85 -40.11
C ASP A 81 13.43 -20.39 -40.18
N LYS A 82 14.06 -20.97 -41.21
CA LYS A 82 14.17 -22.43 -41.32
C LYS A 82 15.04 -23.05 -40.22
N GLU A 83 16.03 -22.32 -39.70
CA GLU A 83 16.83 -22.76 -38.55
C GLU A 83 16.14 -22.44 -37.21
N TYR A 84 15.33 -21.39 -37.13
CA TYR A 84 14.55 -21.03 -35.92
C TYR A 84 13.40 -22.02 -35.64
N GLN A 85 12.72 -22.55 -36.66
CA GLN A 85 11.71 -23.61 -36.48
C GLN A 85 12.25 -24.90 -35.84
N VAL A 86 13.57 -25.12 -35.91
CA VAL A 86 14.27 -26.24 -35.27
C VAL A 86 14.62 -25.90 -33.81
N LEU A 87 14.98 -24.63 -33.53
CA LEU A 87 15.26 -24.12 -32.20
C LEU A 87 13.97 -24.00 -31.35
N GLU A 88 12.86 -23.62 -31.97
CA GLU A 88 11.52 -23.55 -31.37
C GLU A 88 11.03 -24.93 -30.90
N ARG A 89 11.29 -26.00 -31.68
CA ARG A 89 11.07 -27.40 -31.26
C ARG A 89 12.01 -27.87 -30.14
N MET A 90 13.15 -27.22 -29.92
CA MET A 90 14.00 -27.49 -28.75
C MET A 90 13.59 -26.69 -27.51
N LEU A 91 12.93 -25.54 -27.68
CA LEU A 91 12.47 -24.64 -26.61
C LEU A 91 11.05 -24.96 -26.10
N GLU A 92 10.34 -25.89 -26.73
CA GLU A 92 9.00 -26.37 -26.35
C GLU A 92 8.90 -26.99 -24.93
N VAL A 93 10.01 -27.10 -24.18
CA VAL A 93 10.01 -27.52 -22.77
C VAL A 93 9.54 -26.40 -21.82
N ARG A 94 9.33 -25.16 -22.28
CA ARG A 94 8.98 -24.03 -21.39
C ARG A 94 7.58 -23.42 -21.58
N CYS A 95 6.58 -24.17 -22.04
CA CYS A 95 5.21 -23.65 -22.11
C CYS A 95 4.12 -24.53 -21.49
N HIS A 96 4.45 -25.59 -20.73
CA HIS A 96 3.41 -26.48 -20.21
C HIS A 96 3.44 -26.87 -18.73
N ASP A 97 4.02 -26.07 -17.83
CA ASP A 97 3.72 -26.27 -16.40
C ASP A 97 3.67 -24.96 -15.58
N PRO A 98 2.50 -24.56 -15.04
CA PRO A 98 2.35 -23.36 -14.20
C PRO A 98 2.88 -23.53 -12.76
N ALA A 99 3.42 -24.69 -12.37
CA ALA A 99 3.63 -25.05 -10.96
C ALA A 99 4.95 -24.60 -10.30
N LEU A 100 5.80 -23.78 -10.93
CA LEU A 100 7.09 -23.37 -10.35
C LEU A 100 7.23 -21.85 -10.28
N ARG A 101 6.50 -21.26 -9.33
CA ARG A 101 6.69 -19.88 -8.87
C ARG A 101 7.07 -19.91 -7.38
N ASP A 102 8.21 -20.52 -7.08
CA ASP A 102 8.93 -20.26 -5.84
C ASP A 102 10.40 -20.66 -6.02
N SER A 103 11.32 -19.90 -5.44
CA SER A 103 12.79 -20.10 -5.46
C SER A 103 13.58 -19.37 -6.55
N ASP A 104 13.72 -18.06 -6.36
CA ASP A 104 14.75 -17.17 -6.92
C ASP A 104 16.22 -17.54 -6.53
N LYS A 105 16.56 -18.81 -6.25
CA LYS A 105 17.92 -19.18 -5.76
C LYS A 105 18.58 -20.40 -6.39
N GLU A 106 17.98 -20.99 -7.43
CA GLU A 106 18.60 -22.11 -8.16
C GLU A 106 18.59 -21.92 -9.69
N TYR A 107 18.15 -20.78 -10.21
CA TYR A 107 18.19 -20.49 -11.65
C TYR A 107 19.60 -20.23 -12.20
N GLN A 108 20.57 -19.93 -11.33
CA GLN A 108 21.96 -19.65 -11.73
C GLN A 108 22.91 -20.85 -11.63
N ARG A 109 22.47 -22.02 -11.13
CA ARG A 109 23.40 -23.12 -10.80
C ARG A 109 23.27 -24.39 -11.67
N SER A 110 22.29 -24.47 -12.57
CA SER A 110 22.16 -25.58 -13.53
C SER A 110 21.89 -25.08 -14.95
N LEU A 111 22.81 -24.26 -15.48
CA LEU A 111 22.90 -24.03 -16.93
C LEU A 111 23.73 -25.18 -17.53
N PRO A 112 23.16 -26.06 -18.36
CA PRO A 112 23.96 -27.07 -19.03
C PRO A 112 24.94 -26.37 -19.96
N THR A 113 26.21 -26.65 -19.78
CA THR A 113 27.32 -26.12 -20.56
C THR A 113 27.29 -26.74 -21.95
N VAL A 114 26.43 -26.22 -22.85
CA VAL A 114 26.42 -26.65 -24.26
C VAL A 114 27.24 -25.66 -25.07
N ARG A 115 28.40 -26.13 -25.52
CA ARG A 115 29.34 -25.43 -26.38
C ARG A 115 28.97 -25.64 -27.86
N LYS A 116 28.25 -24.68 -28.46
CA LYS A 116 28.35 -24.24 -29.87
C LYS A 116 27.99 -22.75 -29.90
N GLY A 117 29.05 -21.95 -29.77
CA GLY A 117 29.00 -20.50 -29.56
C GLY A 117 29.03 -19.69 -30.85
N GLU A 118 28.74 -18.40 -30.69
CA GLU A 118 28.60 -17.31 -31.67
C GLU A 118 27.19 -17.17 -32.29
N LEU A 119 26.74 -18.02 -33.22
CA LEU A 119 25.48 -17.77 -33.94
C LEU A 119 24.23 -17.77 -33.03
N ALA A 120 24.13 -18.75 -32.12
CA ALA A 120 23.02 -18.83 -31.17
C ALA A 120 23.03 -17.68 -30.15
N GLU A 121 24.21 -17.15 -29.83
CA GLU A 121 24.35 -16.04 -28.89
C GLU A 121 23.96 -14.71 -29.54
N GLU A 122 24.28 -14.52 -30.83
CA GLU A 122 23.91 -13.35 -31.62
C GLU A 122 22.40 -13.30 -31.89
N ILE A 123 21.81 -14.44 -32.26
CA ILE A 123 20.38 -14.65 -32.41
C ILE A 123 19.63 -14.34 -31.11
N LEU A 124 20.10 -14.88 -29.98
CA LEU A 124 19.50 -14.64 -28.67
C LEU A 124 19.60 -13.16 -28.27
N ARG A 125 20.72 -12.49 -28.58
CA ARG A 125 20.90 -11.04 -28.36
C ARG A 125 19.92 -10.20 -29.18
N LEU A 126 19.70 -10.55 -30.45
CA LEU A 126 18.73 -9.86 -31.31
C LEU A 126 17.29 -10.05 -30.82
N PHE A 127 16.93 -11.25 -30.38
CA PHE A 127 15.62 -11.52 -29.79
C PHE A 127 15.40 -10.73 -28.49
N PHE A 128 16.38 -10.71 -27.57
CA PHE A 128 16.32 -9.90 -26.36
C PHE A 128 16.24 -8.40 -26.64
N PHE A 129 16.90 -7.92 -27.70
CA PHE A 129 16.84 -6.52 -28.11
C PHE A 129 15.44 -6.12 -28.58
N GLN A 130 14.79 -6.96 -29.41
CA GLN A 130 13.41 -6.72 -29.86
C GLN A 130 12.41 -6.80 -28.70
N LEU A 131 12.57 -7.78 -27.80
CA LEU A 131 11.79 -7.90 -26.56
C LEU A 131 11.88 -6.64 -25.70
N LYS A 132 13.10 -6.14 -25.50
CA LYS A 132 13.35 -4.95 -24.70
C LYS A 132 12.65 -3.73 -25.30
N HIS A 133 12.77 -3.50 -26.61
CA HIS A 133 12.11 -2.39 -27.28
C HIS A 133 10.59 -2.48 -27.26
N ALA A 134 10.02 -3.68 -27.47
CA ALA A 134 8.57 -3.88 -27.40
C ALA A 134 8.04 -3.65 -25.98
N LYS A 135 8.77 -4.10 -24.95
CA LYS A 135 8.42 -3.84 -23.55
C LYS A 135 8.46 -2.35 -23.21
N GLU A 136 9.50 -1.64 -23.63
CA GLU A 136 9.65 -0.20 -23.39
C GLU A 136 8.52 0.58 -24.09
N ALA A 137 8.17 0.23 -25.33
CA ALA A 137 7.05 0.85 -26.04
C ALA A 137 5.70 0.60 -25.34
N LEU A 138 5.49 -0.61 -24.80
CA LEU A 138 4.29 -0.95 -24.05
C LEU A 138 4.20 -0.15 -22.74
N VAL A 139 5.30 -0.04 -21.98
CA VAL A 139 5.34 0.76 -20.75
C VAL A 139 5.07 2.23 -21.05
N TRP A 140 5.69 2.77 -22.10
CA TRP A 140 5.43 4.14 -22.56
C TRP A 140 3.95 4.36 -22.90
N PHE A 141 3.31 3.41 -23.58
CA PHE A 141 1.89 3.48 -23.90
C PHE A 141 0.99 3.46 -22.65
N LEU A 142 1.31 2.62 -21.67
CA LEU A 142 0.58 2.57 -20.39
C LEU A 142 0.72 3.88 -19.61
N GLU A 143 1.90 4.48 -19.65
CA GLU A 143 2.17 5.77 -19.03
C GLU A 143 1.37 6.89 -19.70
N GLN A 144 1.30 6.89 -21.03
CA GLN A 144 0.50 7.85 -21.81
C GLN A 144 -1.00 7.76 -21.49
N LEU A 145 -1.48 6.57 -21.09
CA LEU A 145 -2.86 6.34 -20.67
C LEU A 145 -3.08 6.55 -19.15
N ASN A 146 -2.05 6.96 -18.42
CA ASN A 146 -2.04 7.07 -16.95
C ASN A 146 -2.43 5.76 -16.22
N LEU A 147 -2.25 4.62 -16.90
CA LEU A 147 -2.56 3.28 -16.36
C LEU A 147 -1.48 2.81 -15.39
N THR A 148 -0.24 3.27 -15.57
CA THR A 148 0.90 2.91 -14.71
C THR A 148 0.65 3.29 -13.26
N GLU A 149 0.01 4.43 -12.99
CA GLU A 149 -0.35 4.88 -11.64
C GLU A 149 -1.33 3.92 -10.96
N VAL A 150 -2.41 3.54 -11.67
CA VAL A 150 -3.42 2.60 -11.17
C VAL A 150 -2.83 1.22 -10.93
N ILE A 151 -1.97 0.75 -11.84
CA ILE A 151 -1.28 -0.53 -11.70
C ILE A 151 -0.37 -0.48 -10.46
N ASN A 152 0.38 0.61 -10.29
CA ASN A 152 1.30 0.75 -9.18
C ASN A 152 0.55 0.77 -7.84
N GLU A 153 -0.50 1.57 -7.69
CA GLU A 153 -1.32 1.62 -6.46
C GLU A 153 -1.85 0.23 -6.04
N ARG A 154 -2.22 -0.60 -7.02
CA ARG A 154 -2.76 -1.95 -6.82
C ARG A 154 -1.71 -3.05 -6.66
N THR A 155 -0.46 -2.78 -7.02
CA THR A 155 0.64 -3.76 -6.95
C THR A 155 1.66 -3.44 -5.87
N GLU A 156 1.74 -2.18 -5.42
CA GLU A 156 2.54 -1.74 -4.28
C GLU A 156 2.24 -2.53 -3.00
N ASP A 157 3.16 -2.43 -2.05
CA ASP A 157 3.06 -3.09 -0.75
C ASP A 157 1.75 -2.74 -0.03
N THR A 158 1.30 -3.68 0.80
CA THR A 158 0.04 -3.51 1.52
C THR A 158 0.06 -2.26 2.43
N PRO A 159 -0.98 -1.40 2.37
CA PRO A 159 -1.11 -0.25 3.27
C PRO A 159 -1.39 -0.68 4.71
N TRP A 160 -1.71 -1.96 4.96
CA TRP A 160 -1.93 -2.54 6.28
C TRP A 160 -0.63 -2.76 7.08
N THR A 161 0.27 -1.79 7.03
CA THR A 161 1.40 -1.70 7.96
C THR A 161 0.88 -1.36 9.37
N TRP A 162 1.75 -1.44 10.38
CA TRP A 162 1.37 -1.04 11.75
C TRP A 162 0.88 0.41 11.80
N LEU A 163 1.61 1.32 11.14
CA LEU A 163 1.23 2.73 11.06
C LEU A 163 -0.03 2.93 10.22
N GLY A 164 -0.17 2.25 9.08
CA GLY A 164 -1.38 2.33 8.26
C GLY A 164 -2.62 1.81 8.97
N SER A 165 -2.48 0.77 9.79
CA SER A 165 -3.56 0.22 10.62
C SER A 165 -3.92 1.16 11.78
N MET A 166 -2.94 1.81 12.40
CA MET A 166 -3.17 2.86 13.40
C MET A 166 -3.85 4.09 12.78
N PHE A 167 -3.46 4.46 11.55
CA PHE A 167 -4.09 5.54 10.81
C PHE A 167 -5.56 5.22 10.50
N TYR A 168 -5.83 3.99 10.03
CA TYR A 168 -7.20 3.50 9.83
C TYR A 168 -8.03 3.56 11.11
N ALA A 169 -7.51 3.01 12.21
CA ALA A 169 -8.17 3.03 13.51
C ALA A 169 -8.42 4.49 13.98
N GLY A 170 -7.46 5.38 13.74
CA GLY A 170 -7.54 6.82 14.03
C GLY A 170 -8.66 7.52 13.29
N GLN A 171 -8.69 7.39 11.95
CA GLN A 171 -9.68 8.07 11.11
C GLN A 171 -11.13 7.62 11.39
N LEU A 172 -11.32 6.40 11.92
CA LEU A 172 -12.64 5.86 12.27
C LEU A 172 -13.28 6.62 13.43
N TYR A 173 -12.60 6.75 14.57
CA TYR A 173 -13.15 7.42 15.74
C TYR A 173 -13.06 8.95 15.66
N THR A 174 -12.12 9.49 14.87
CA THR A 174 -12.07 10.94 14.57
C THR A 174 -13.07 11.35 13.51
N THR A 175 -13.75 10.39 12.87
CA THR A 175 -14.73 10.61 11.80
C THR A 175 -14.18 11.38 10.59
N ILE A 176 -12.87 11.31 10.35
CA ILE A 176 -12.24 11.95 9.17
C ILE A 176 -12.57 11.13 7.91
N GLY A 177 -12.32 9.82 7.96
CA GLY A 177 -12.68 8.88 6.90
C GLY A 177 -12.11 9.21 5.51
N TYR A 178 -10.78 9.22 5.34
CA TYR A 178 -10.15 9.49 4.03
C TYR A 178 -10.49 8.46 2.94
N GLY A 179 -10.98 7.28 3.33
CA GLY A 179 -11.31 6.20 2.40
C GLY A 179 -10.14 5.28 2.03
N TYR A 180 -8.93 5.56 2.53
CA TYR A 180 -7.75 4.71 2.35
C TYR A 180 -6.84 4.71 3.59
N PRO A 181 -6.36 3.54 4.06
CA PRO A 181 -6.82 2.19 3.71
C PRO A 181 -8.27 1.94 4.18
N THR A 182 -8.93 0.91 3.65
CA THR A 182 -10.33 0.57 3.97
C THR A 182 -10.55 -0.94 4.09
N THR A 183 -11.46 -1.34 5.00
CA THR A 183 -11.77 -2.75 5.24
C THR A 183 -12.57 -3.34 4.09
N SER A 184 -11.96 -4.31 3.40
CA SER A 184 -12.61 -5.03 2.30
C SER A 184 -13.35 -6.27 2.82
N THR A 185 -12.90 -6.86 3.93
CA THR A 185 -13.53 -8.06 4.49
C THR A 185 -14.82 -7.75 5.25
N THR A 186 -15.76 -8.70 5.24
CA THR A 186 -17.00 -8.60 6.02
C THR A 186 -16.71 -8.52 7.53
N ALA A 187 -15.73 -9.30 8.03
CA ALA A 187 -15.32 -9.27 9.43
C ALA A 187 -14.75 -7.90 9.83
N GLY A 188 -13.85 -7.34 9.01
CA GLY A 188 -13.28 -6.00 9.22
C GLY A 188 -14.34 -4.91 9.22
N ARG A 189 -15.32 -4.96 8.32
CA ARG A 189 -16.44 -3.99 8.29
C ARG A 189 -17.29 -4.05 9.56
N VAL A 190 -17.64 -5.24 10.03
CA VAL A 190 -18.41 -5.42 11.27
C VAL A 190 -17.60 -4.95 12.48
N ALA A 191 -16.30 -5.28 12.53
CA ALA A 191 -15.40 -4.79 13.56
C ALA A 191 -15.31 -3.26 13.57
N SER A 192 -15.25 -2.61 12.40
CA SER A 192 -15.24 -1.14 12.29
C SER A 192 -16.50 -0.51 12.87
N ILE A 193 -17.67 -1.10 12.64
CA ILE A 193 -18.94 -0.59 13.22
C ILE A 193 -18.87 -0.62 14.75
N PHE A 194 -18.52 -1.76 15.35
CA PHE A 194 -18.42 -1.88 16.80
C PHE A 194 -17.34 -0.96 17.37
N TYR A 195 -16.20 -0.84 16.69
CA TYR A 195 -15.10 0.03 17.09
C TYR A 195 -15.50 1.52 17.06
N ILE A 196 -16.27 1.97 16.07
CA ILE A 196 -16.72 3.37 16.01
C ILE A 196 -17.76 3.68 17.11
N LEU A 197 -18.65 2.74 17.44
CA LEU A 197 -19.69 2.92 18.45
C LEU A 197 -19.13 3.30 19.82
N PHE A 198 -18.01 2.70 20.23
CA PHE A 198 -17.33 3.05 21.48
C PHE A 198 -16.27 4.14 21.28
N GLY A 199 -15.64 4.19 20.11
CA GLY A 199 -14.56 5.13 19.79
C GLY A 199 -15.01 6.59 19.79
N ILE A 200 -16.13 6.91 19.13
CA ILE A 200 -16.61 8.31 19.01
C ILE A 200 -16.90 8.93 20.40
N PRO A 201 -17.68 8.30 21.30
CA PRO A 201 -17.92 8.87 22.63
C PRO A 201 -16.64 9.12 23.43
N ILE A 202 -15.68 8.19 23.38
CA ILE A 202 -14.39 8.32 24.07
C ILE A 202 -13.60 9.49 23.47
N PHE A 203 -13.49 9.56 22.15
CA PHE A 203 -12.79 10.62 21.45
C PHE A 203 -13.37 12.01 21.78
N LEU A 204 -14.69 12.17 21.80
CA LEU A 204 -15.34 13.44 22.13
C LEU A 204 -15.07 13.90 23.57
N ILE A 205 -15.03 12.97 24.54
CA ILE A 205 -14.69 13.31 25.94
C ILE A 205 -13.25 13.85 26.01
N ILE A 206 -12.32 13.19 25.31
CA ILE A 206 -10.91 13.57 25.29
C ILE A 206 -10.71 14.90 24.56
N LEU A 207 -11.36 15.08 23.41
CA LEU A 207 -11.30 16.31 22.61
C LEU A 207 -11.73 17.53 23.43
N LYS A 208 -12.79 17.40 24.25
CA LYS A 208 -13.24 18.46 25.15
C LYS A 208 -12.16 18.84 26.17
N ASP A 209 -11.45 17.88 26.74
CA ASP A 209 -10.43 18.15 27.75
C ASP A 209 -9.14 18.72 27.14
N ILE A 210 -8.76 18.26 25.94
CA ILE A 210 -7.71 18.87 25.12
C ILE A 210 -8.08 20.33 24.81
N GLY A 211 -9.33 20.59 24.39
CA GLY A 211 -9.83 21.93 24.13
C GLY A 211 -9.70 22.84 25.35
N ARG A 212 -10.06 22.37 26.55
CA ARG A 212 -9.88 23.13 27.81
C ARG A 212 -8.42 23.40 28.15
N LEU A 213 -7.52 22.45 27.88
CA LEU A 213 -6.09 22.64 28.09
C LEU A 213 -5.54 23.69 27.13
N MET A 214 -5.92 23.60 25.85
CA MET A 214 -5.55 24.56 24.81
C MET A 214 -6.06 25.97 25.13
N SER A 215 -7.33 26.13 25.51
CA SER A 215 -7.88 27.44 25.91
C SER A 215 -7.15 28.04 27.11
N ARG A 216 -6.79 27.23 28.11
CA ARG A 216 -5.99 27.69 29.27
C ARG A 216 -4.57 28.11 28.84
N GLY A 217 -3.96 27.34 27.95
CA GLY A 217 -2.65 27.66 27.35
C GLY A 217 -2.68 28.98 26.59
N LEU A 218 -3.65 29.13 25.69
CA LEU A 218 -3.83 30.34 24.89
C LEU A 218 -4.14 31.56 25.77
N ARG A 219 -4.96 31.40 26.82
CA ARG A 219 -5.24 32.49 27.76
C ARG A 219 -4.00 32.91 28.56
N LYS A 220 -3.15 31.95 28.97
CA LYS A 220 -1.86 32.26 29.61
C LYS A 220 -0.93 32.97 28.65
N LEU A 221 -0.82 32.50 27.40
CA LEU A 221 -0.01 33.12 26.36
C LEU A 221 -0.48 34.55 26.07
N TYR A 222 -1.79 34.74 25.86
CA TYR A 222 -2.39 36.05 25.64
C TYR A 222 -2.10 37.03 26.78
N LYS A 223 -2.26 36.60 28.04
CA LYS A 223 -1.91 37.44 29.21
C LYS A 223 -0.42 37.79 29.25
N ARG A 224 0.48 36.85 28.94
CA ARG A 224 1.92 37.10 28.86
C ARG A 224 2.26 38.11 27.76
N LEU A 225 1.73 37.92 26.56
CA LEU A 225 1.96 38.83 25.43
C LEU A 225 1.44 40.24 25.72
N ARG A 226 0.24 40.36 26.32
CA ARG A 226 -0.32 41.64 26.74
C ARG A 226 0.56 42.34 27.78
N GLY A 227 1.00 41.61 28.82
CA GLY A 227 1.88 42.17 29.85
C GLY A 227 3.24 42.59 29.29
N SER A 228 3.83 41.83 28.36
CA SER A 228 5.06 42.23 27.66
C SER A 228 4.86 43.48 26.81
N ARG A 229 3.72 43.59 26.12
CA ARG A 229 3.38 44.78 25.32
C ARG A 229 3.18 46.03 26.21
N GLU A 230 2.50 45.90 27.34
CA GLU A 230 2.31 46.99 28.30
C GLU A 230 3.67 47.48 28.86
N LYS A 231 4.60 46.57 29.17
CA LYS A 231 5.97 46.92 29.59
C LYS A 231 6.77 47.68 28.52
N ILE A 232 6.66 47.26 27.26
CA ILE A 232 7.37 47.91 26.14
C ILE A 232 6.83 49.33 25.88
N VAL A 233 5.52 49.54 26.01
CA VAL A 233 4.92 50.88 25.87
C VAL A 233 5.38 51.78 27.02
N GLN A 234 5.39 51.27 28.25
CA GLN A 234 5.77 52.05 29.43
C GLN A 234 7.27 52.38 29.48
N SER A 235 8.15 51.59 28.86
CA SER A 235 9.59 51.94 28.73
C SER A 235 9.88 53.00 27.65
N ARG A 236 8.89 53.38 26.84
CA ARG A 236 9.03 54.31 25.71
C ARG A 236 8.39 55.68 25.98
N THR A 237 7.75 55.84 27.14
CA THR A 237 7.11 57.07 27.62
C THR A 237 7.95 57.62 28.77
#